data_AF-A0A0U1NZK7-F1
#
_entry.id   AF-A0A0U1NZK7-F1
#
_cell.length_a   1.000
_cell.length_b   1.000
_cell.length_c   1.000
_cell.angle_alpha   90.00
_cell.angle_beta   90.00
_cell.angle_gamma   90.00
#
_symmetry.space_group_name_H-M   'P 1'
#
loop_
_entity.id
_entity.type
_entity.pdbx_description
1 polymer ?
#
loop_
_entity_poly.entity_id
_entity_poly.type
_entity_poly.pdbx_seq_one_letter_code
_entity_poly.pdbx_strand_id
1 'polypeptide(L)'
;MSCDGSLWLENPVDFPHFASIALKAAELQGRRAGIRFLRKLQEVLFLEKQNISSKEVLIECARGLGLDVEEFIADLHSESAAKAFQCDIKITSEMDVQEIPTLVFFNENAEDEGIKITGTYPYEIYVHILEEMLSERPIPTNPPSLETFMKYFKFVATKEISVVYNMSISQVEREMKKLLLQQQVEQIPAKYGTFWRYVEE
;
A
#
# COMPACT_ATOMS: atom_id res chain seq x y z
N MET A 1 8.58 7.95 -1.07
CA MET A 1 8.93 6.51 -1.08
C MET A 1 9.91 6.27 -2.22
N SER A 2 10.77 5.25 -2.13
CA SER A 2 11.72 4.94 -3.22
C SER A 2 10.98 4.36 -4.42
N CYS A 3 11.32 4.82 -5.62
CA CYS A 3 10.94 4.19 -6.88
C CYS A 3 12.13 4.25 -7.85
N ASP A 4 12.31 3.22 -8.67
CA ASP A 4 13.31 3.23 -9.74
C ASP A 4 12.67 3.40 -11.12
N GLY A 5 12.75 4.62 -11.66
CA GLY A 5 12.23 4.96 -12.98
C GLY A 5 12.94 4.29 -14.16
N SER A 6 14.08 3.62 -13.96
CA SER A 6 14.74 2.88 -15.06
C SER A 6 13.91 1.70 -15.56
N LEU A 7 12.92 1.26 -14.75
CA LEU A 7 11.89 0.30 -15.14
C LEU A 7 11.29 0.58 -16.51
N TRP A 8 10.98 1.84 -16.83
CA TRP A 8 10.31 2.21 -18.08
C TRP A 8 11.18 2.00 -19.32
N LEU A 9 12.50 1.91 -19.14
CA LEU A 9 13.45 1.64 -20.22
C LEU A 9 13.83 0.15 -20.31
N GLU A 10 13.79 -0.56 -19.17
CA GLU A 10 14.28 -1.93 -19.05
C GLU A 10 13.17 -2.98 -19.16
N ASN A 11 12.05 -2.79 -18.48
CA ASN A 11 10.97 -3.78 -18.34
C ASN A 11 9.60 -3.08 -18.10
N PRO A 12 9.11 -2.29 -19.07
CA PRO A 12 7.93 -1.43 -18.88
C PRO A 12 6.66 -2.22 -18.60
N VAL A 13 5.69 -1.57 -17.95
CA VAL A 13 4.35 -2.13 -17.73
C VAL A 13 3.49 -1.89 -18.96
N ASP A 14 3.30 -2.91 -19.77
CA ASP A 14 2.59 -2.79 -21.06
C ASP A 14 1.06 -2.71 -20.90
N PHE A 15 0.52 -3.46 -19.94
CA PHE A 15 -0.93 -3.62 -19.76
C PHE A 15 -1.33 -3.35 -18.29
N PRO A 16 -1.43 -2.08 -17.87
CA PRO A 16 -1.67 -1.72 -16.46
C PRO A 16 -3.03 -2.17 -15.91
N HIS A 17 -4.01 -2.41 -16.78
CA HIS A 17 -5.31 -2.92 -16.36
C HIS A 17 -5.23 -4.35 -15.79
N PHE A 18 -4.26 -5.17 -16.22
CA PHE A 18 -4.08 -6.52 -15.64
C PHE A 18 -3.69 -6.47 -14.17
N ALA A 19 -2.85 -5.52 -13.77
CA ALA A 19 -2.54 -5.28 -12.36
C ALA A 19 -3.79 -4.92 -11.55
N SER A 20 -4.71 -4.14 -12.13
CA SER A 20 -5.96 -3.75 -11.48
C SER A 20 -6.94 -4.92 -11.36
N ILE A 21 -7.06 -5.74 -12.41
CA ILE A 21 -7.87 -6.97 -12.37
C ILE A 21 -7.29 -7.98 -11.36
N ALA A 22 -5.96 -8.13 -11.32
CA ALA A 22 -5.29 -8.99 -10.36
C ALA A 22 -5.51 -8.54 -8.91
N LEU A 23 -5.51 -7.23 -8.66
CA LEU A 23 -5.91 -6.70 -7.36
C LEU A 23 -7.35 -7.14 -7.01
N LYS A 24 -8.29 -7.04 -7.96
CA LYS A 24 -9.67 -7.48 -7.73
C LYS A 24 -9.78 -8.98 -7.51
N ALA A 25 -9.03 -9.80 -8.24
CA ALA A 25 -8.93 -11.24 -8.00
C ALA A 25 -8.44 -11.55 -6.57
N ALA A 26 -7.42 -10.84 -6.08
CA ALA A 26 -6.97 -10.98 -4.70
C ALA A 26 -8.01 -10.50 -3.67
N GLU A 27 -8.78 -9.45 -3.98
CA GLU A 27 -9.86 -8.96 -3.12
C GLU A 27 -11.05 -9.92 -3.02
N LEU A 28 -11.28 -10.79 -4.01
CA LEU A 28 -12.32 -11.82 -3.94
C LEU A 28 -12.05 -12.86 -2.83
N GLN A 29 -10.77 -13.06 -2.46
CA GLN A 29 -10.38 -13.85 -1.28
C GLN A 29 -10.46 -13.06 0.04
N GLY A 30 -10.96 -11.81 -0.02
CA GLY A 30 -11.21 -10.93 1.10
C GLY A 30 -10.44 -9.62 1.03
N ARG A 31 -11.03 -8.54 1.59
CA ARG A 31 -10.44 -7.18 1.58
C ARG A 31 -8.99 -7.14 2.12
N ARG A 32 -8.69 -7.92 3.16
CA ARG A 32 -7.33 -7.99 3.72
C ARG A 32 -6.33 -8.64 2.75
N ALA A 33 -6.75 -9.62 1.96
CA ALA A 33 -5.92 -10.23 0.92
C ALA A 33 -5.58 -9.22 -0.18
N GLY A 34 -6.59 -8.48 -0.65
CA GLY A 34 -6.41 -7.39 -1.62
C GLY A 34 -5.42 -6.31 -1.16
N ILE A 35 -5.55 -5.82 0.08
CA ILE A 35 -4.63 -4.80 0.63
C ILE A 35 -3.18 -5.33 0.68
N ARG A 36 -2.97 -6.57 1.12
CA ARG A 36 -1.63 -7.18 1.13
C ARG A 36 -1.09 -7.36 -0.29
N PHE A 37 -1.95 -7.77 -1.23
CA PHE A 37 -1.60 -7.92 -2.64
C PHE A 37 -1.19 -6.60 -3.28
N LEU A 38 -1.97 -5.53 -3.08
CA LEU A 38 -1.62 -4.19 -3.55
C LEU A 38 -0.26 -3.74 -3.03
N ARG A 39 0.00 -3.94 -1.73
CA ARG A 39 1.29 -3.59 -1.12
C ARG A 39 2.44 -4.36 -1.78
N LYS A 40 2.31 -5.68 -1.92
CA LYS A 40 3.35 -6.51 -2.56
C LYS A 40 3.56 -6.13 -4.02
N LEU A 41 2.49 -5.84 -4.76
CA LEU A 41 2.53 -5.38 -6.14
C LEU A 41 3.32 -4.07 -6.29
N GLN A 42 3.09 -3.11 -5.38
CA GLN A 42 3.83 -1.85 -5.34
C GLN A 42 5.32 -2.06 -5.01
N GLU A 43 5.64 -2.99 -4.11
CA GLU A 43 7.03 -3.33 -3.79
C GLU A 43 7.77 -3.90 -4.99
N VAL A 44 7.18 -4.89 -5.69
CA VAL A 44 7.84 -5.50 -6.87
C VAL A 44 7.96 -4.51 -8.03
N LEU A 45 7.01 -3.58 -8.17
CA LEU A 45 7.06 -2.51 -9.17
C LEU A 45 8.16 -1.50 -8.86
N PHE A 46 8.11 -0.89 -7.67
CA PHE A 46 8.92 0.29 -7.36
C PHE A 46 10.33 -0.05 -6.88
N LEU A 47 10.55 -1.23 -6.31
CA LEU A 47 11.84 -1.64 -5.72
C LEU A 47 12.55 -2.69 -6.55
N GLU A 48 11.81 -3.68 -7.08
CA GLU A 48 12.38 -4.82 -7.80
C GLU A 48 12.34 -4.65 -9.33
N LYS A 49 11.72 -3.56 -9.83
CA LYS A 49 11.56 -3.24 -11.25
C LYS A 49 10.92 -4.40 -12.06
N GLN A 50 9.93 -5.06 -11.48
CA GLN A 50 9.19 -6.12 -12.15
C GLN A 50 8.02 -5.57 -12.96
N ASN A 51 7.76 -6.18 -14.11
CA ASN A 51 6.59 -5.88 -14.93
C ASN A 51 5.34 -6.51 -14.29
N ILE A 52 4.55 -5.69 -13.61
CA ILE A 52 3.30 -6.08 -12.94
C ILE A 52 2.14 -6.38 -13.89
N SER A 53 2.36 -6.34 -15.21
CA SER A 53 1.41 -6.90 -16.18
C SER A 53 1.72 -8.35 -16.57
N SER A 54 2.86 -8.91 -16.14
CA SER A 54 3.18 -10.33 -16.33
C SER A 54 2.37 -11.21 -15.39
N LYS A 55 1.74 -12.23 -15.96
CA LYS A 55 0.97 -13.23 -15.20
C LYS A 55 1.85 -13.96 -14.17
N GLU A 56 3.09 -14.26 -14.53
CA GLU A 56 4.05 -14.95 -13.67
C GLU A 56 4.38 -14.11 -12.44
N VAL A 57 4.63 -12.81 -12.62
CA VAL A 57 4.88 -11.86 -11.51
C VAL A 57 3.67 -11.76 -10.59
N LEU A 58 2.46 -11.68 -11.15
CA LEU A 58 1.21 -11.59 -10.40
C LEU A 58 0.95 -12.87 -9.56
N ILE A 59 1.18 -14.05 -10.16
CA ILE A 59 1.07 -15.35 -9.47
C ILE A 59 2.10 -15.47 -8.35
N GLU A 60 3.34 -15.02 -8.57
CA GLU A 60 4.38 -15.06 -7.55
C GLU A 60 4.04 -14.13 -6.37
N CYS A 61 3.46 -12.95 -6.64
CA CYS A 61 2.95 -12.08 -5.59
C CYS A 61 1.84 -12.76 -4.77
N ALA A 62 0.89 -13.42 -5.42
CA ALA A 62 -0.19 -14.14 -4.74
C ALA A 62 0.35 -15.29 -3.87
N ARG A 63 1.28 -16.07 -4.43
CA ARG A 63 1.96 -17.19 -3.75
C ARG A 63 2.72 -16.71 -2.51
N GLY A 64 3.54 -15.65 -2.65
CA GLY A 64 4.32 -15.09 -1.55
C GLY A 64 3.48 -14.52 -0.40
N LEU A 65 2.19 -14.25 -0.64
CA LEU A 65 1.24 -13.76 0.36
C LEU A 65 0.34 -14.87 0.94
N GLY A 66 0.54 -16.12 0.52
CA GLY A 66 -0.26 -17.26 0.96
C GLY A 66 -1.73 -17.18 0.52
N LEU A 67 -2.01 -16.57 -0.65
CA LEU A 67 -3.34 -16.63 -1.25
C LEU A 67 -3.61 -18.02 -1.84
N ASP A 68 -4.87 -18.36 -2.05
CA ASP A 68 -5.23 -19.52 -2.87
C ASP A 68 -4.85 -19.22 -4.32
N VAL A 69 -3.73 -19.80 -4.76
CA VAL A 69 -3.16 -19.50 -6.08
C VAL A 69 -4.02 -20.08 -7.20
N GLU A 70 -4.70 -21.21 -6.98
CA GLU A 70 -5.56 -21.83 -7.99
C GLU A 70 -6.79 -20.95 -8.23
N GLU A 71 -7.45 -20.52 -7.14
CA GLU A 71 -8.59 -19.61 -7.23
C GLU A 71 -8.17 -18.25 -7.80
N PHE A 72 -7.03 -17.70 -7.37
CA PHE A 72 -6.50 -16.45 -7.91
C PHE A 72 -6.28 -16.52 -9.43
N ILE A 73 -5.72 -17.62 -9.94
CA ILE A 73 -5.49 -17.80 -11.39
C ILE A 73 -6.82 -17.89 -12.15
N ALA A 74 -7.83 -18.57 -11.58
CA ALA A 74 -9.16 -18.62 -12.16
C ALA A 74 -9.80 -17.23 -12.22
N ASP A 75 -9.64 -16.44 -11.15
CA ASP A 75 -10.22 -15.10 -11.03
C ASP A 75 -9.54 -14.03 -11.88
N LEU A 76 -8.28 -14.21 -12.29
CA LEU A 76 -7.61 -13.27 -13.22
C LEU A 76 -8.39 -13.06 -14.52
N HIS A 77 -9.21 -14.03 -14.91
CA HIS A 77 -10.04 -13.97 -16.12
C HIS A 77 -11.54 -14.06 -15.82
N SER A 78 -11.96 -13.96 -14.55
CA SER A 78 -13.37 -14.11 -14.18
C SER A 78 -14.17 -12.83 -14.47
N GLU A 79 -15.45 -13.02 -14.83
CA GLU A 79 -16.38 -11.89 -14.94
C GLU A 79 -16.52 -11.14 -13.62
N SER A 80 -16.36 -11.83 -12.49
CA SER A 80 -16.45 -11.25 -11.15
C SER A 80 -15.36 -10.21 -10.91
N ALA A 81 -14.10 -10.56 -11.17
CA ALA A 81 -12.98 -9.62 -11.03
C ALA A 81 -13.09 -8.45 -12.01
N ALA A 82 -13.51 -8.71 -13.26
CA ALA A 82 -13.75 -7.67 -14.25
C ALA A 82 -14.87 -6.71 -13.83
N LYS A 83 -16.00 -7.23 -13.33
CA LYS A 83 -17.12 -6.42 -12.81
C LYS A 83 -16.69 -5.61 -11.59
N ALA A 84 -15.94 -6.19 -10.66
CA ALA A 84 -15.42 -5.47 -9.50
C ALA A 84 -14.52 -4.30 -9.92
N PHE A 85 -13.66 -4.49 -10.91
CA PHE A 85 -12.83 -3.40 -11.46
C PHE A 85 -13.69 -2.30 -12.13
N GLN A 86 -14.73 -2.67 -12.87
CA GLN A 86 -15.64 -1.70 -13.46
C GLN A 86 -16.44 -0.94 -12.40
N CYS A 87 -16.81 -1.58 -11.30
CA CYS A 87 -17.44 -0.93 -10.16
C CYS A 87 -16.52 0.14 -9.54
N ASP A 88 -15.23 -0.15 -9.38
CA ASP A 88 -14.25 0.84 -8.89
C ASP A 88 -14.15 2.07 -9.83
N ILE A 89 -14.11 1.85 -11.15
CA ILE A 89 -14.09 2.95 -12.14
C ILE A 89 -15.38 3.76 -12.04
N LYS A 90 -16.53 3.09 -11.91
CA LYS A 90 -17.82 3.73 -11.77
C LYS A 90 -17.88 4.58 -10.50
N ILE A 91 -17.43 4.06 -9.36
CA ILE A 91 -17.35 4.82 -8.10
C ILE A 91 -16.43 6.03 -8.26
N THR A 92 -15.29 5.86 -8.93
CA THR A 92 -14.35 6.98 -9.21
C THR A 92 -15.05 8.10 -9.99
N SER A 93 -15.86 7.73 -10.99
CA SER A 93 -16.66 8.70 -11.77
C SER A 93 -17.81 9.31 -10.96
N GLU A 94 -18.52 8.53 -10.15
CA GLU A 94 -19.63 9.02 -9.30
C GLU A 94 -19.15 10.00 -8.23
N MET A 95 -17.92 9.81 -7.73
CA MET A 95 -17.26 10.71 -6.78
C MET A 95 -16.55 11.90 -7.45
N ASP A 96 -16.68 12.05 -8.78
CA ASP A 96 -16.03 13.09 -9.59
C ASP A 96 -14.50 13.15 -9.37
N VAL A 97 -13.84 12.00 -9.27
CA VAL A 97 -12.39 11.93 -9.10
C VAL A 97 -11.70 11.93 -10.46
N GLN A 98 -11.04 13.04 -10.80
CA GLN A 98 -10.35 13.21 -12.09
C GLN A 98 -8.84 12.99 -12.02
N GLU A 99 -8.27 12.99 -10.80
CA GLU A 99 -6.83 12.93 -10.56
C GLU A 99 -6.52 11.99 -9.40
N ILE A 100 -5.35 11.36 -9.43
CA ILE A 100 -4.89 10.44 -8.40
C ILE A 100 -3.53 10.88 -7.82
N PRO A 101 -3.28 10.66 -6.51
CA PRO A 101 -4.21 10.12 -5.51
C PRO A 101 -5.26 11.15 -5.08
N THR A 102 -6.46 10.68 -4.73
CA THR A 102 -7.54 11.48 -4.14
C THR A 102 -8.14 10.73 -2.95
N LEU A 103 -8.39 11.46 -1.86
CA LEU A 103 -9.14 10.95 -0.71
C LEU A 103 -10.50 11.63 -0.67
N VAL A 104 -11.55 10.83 -0.46
CA VAL A 104 -12.92 11.31 -0.26
C VAL A 104 -13.35 10.89 1.13
N PHE A 105 -13.85 11.85 1.91
CA PHE A 105 -14.27 11.64 3.28
C PHE A 105 -15.77 11.86 3.40
N PHE A 106 -16.43 11.01 4.17
CA PHE A 106 -17.85 11.12 4.54
C PHE A 106 -17.97 11.09 6.06
N ASN A 107 -18.88 11.90 6.62
CA ASN A 107 -19.20 11.88 8.05
C ASN A 107 -20.47 11.01 8.29
N GLU A 108 -20.95 10.98 9.53
CA GLU A 108 -22.14 10.19 9.90
C GLU A 108 -23.45 10.84 9.41
N ASN A 109 -23.43 12.11 9.06
CA ASN A 109 -24.61 12.84 8.61
C ASN A 109 -24.76 12.69 7.09
N ALA A 110 -25.71 11.86 6.67
CA ALA A 110 -25.98 11.61 5.26
C ALA A 110 -26.47 12.85 4.48
N GLU A 111 -26.85 13.93 5.18
CA GLU A 111 -27.22 15.21 4.54
C GLU A 111 -26.00 16.08 4.19
N ASP A 112 -24.85 15.83 4.82
CA ASP A 112 -23.64 16.61 4.56
C ASP A 112 -22.93 16.11 3.30
N GLU A 113 -22.39 17.05 2.52
CA GLU A 113 -21.57 16.71 1.36
C GLU A 113 -20.22 16.13 1.80
N GLY A 114 -19.72 15.15 1.03
CA GLY A 114 -18.39 14.58 1.27
C GLY A 114 -17.28 15.57 0.91
N ILE A 115 -16.18 15.52 1.66
CA ILE A 115 -14.99 16.34 1.40
C ILE A 115 -14.04 15.56 0.48
N LYS A 116 -13.66 16.15 -0.66
CA LYS A 116 -12.71 15.58 -1.62
C LYS A 116 -11.40 16.37 -1.60
N ILE A 117 -10.27 15.67 -1.40
CA ILE A 117 -8.92 16.26 -1.48
C ILE A 117 -8.07 15.50 -2.51
N THR A 118 -7.59 16.24 -3.51
CA THR A 118 -6.81 15.71 -4.63
C THR A 118 -5.34 16.06 -4.45
N GLY A 119 -4.46 15.06 -4.55
CA GLY A 119 -3.01 15.23 -4.48
C GLY A 119 -2.37 14.64 -3.22
N THR A 120 -1.07 14.87 -3.08
CA THR A 120 -0.27 14.37 -1.95
C THR A 120 0.07 15.52 -1.01
N TYR A 121 -0.45 15.46 0.21
CA TYR A 121 -0.25 16.48 1.24
C TYR A 121 0.49 15.92 2.46
N PRO A 122 1.03 16.79 3.33
CA PRO A 122 1.54 16.37 4.63
C PRO A 122 0.46 15.70 5.50
N TYR A 123 0.89 14.85 6.43
CA TYR A 123 0.01 14.09 7.33
C TYR A 123 -0.99 15.00 8.07
N GLU A 124 -0.53 16.17 8.47
CA GLU A 124 -1.26 17.16 9.26
C GLU A 124 -2.49 17.70 8.53
N ILE A 125 -2.46 17.75 7.20
CA ILE A 125 -3.62 18.20 6.40
C ILE A 125 -4.76 17.19 6.50
N TYR A 126 -4.44 15.90 6.45
CA TYR A 126 -5.45 14.85 6.60
C TYR A 126 -6.00 14.80 8.03
N VAL A 127 -5.16 15.07 9.04
CA VAL A 127 -5.63 15.21 10.43
C VAL A 127 -6.59 16.38 10.56
N HIS A 128 -6.28 17.53 9.95
CA HIS A 128 -7.14 18.71 9.99
C HIS A 128 -8.51 18.45 9.37
N ILE A 129 -8.57 17.74 8.23
CA ILE A 129 -9.85 17.33 7.62
C ILE A 129 -10.66 16.47 8.60
N LEU A 130 -10.02 15.52 9.30
CA LEU A 130 -10.71 14.71 10.30
C LEU A 130 -11.21 15.55 11.48
N GLU A 131 -10.44 16.54 11.94
CA GLU A 131 -10.86 17.47 13.00
C GLU A 131 -12.09 18.28 12.59
N GLU A 132 -12.12 18.78 11.35
CA GLU A 132 -13.27 19.53 10.81
C GLU A 132 -14.51 18.64 10.69
N MET A 133 -14.36 17.43 10.16
CA MET A 133 -15.49 16.52 9.94
C MET A 133 -16.09 15.96 11.22
N LEU A 134 -15.26 15.75 12.25
CA LEU A 134 -15.72 15.31 13.57
C LEU A 134 -16.24 16.47 14.42
N SER A 135 -15.98 17.72 14.02
CA SER A 135 -16.24 18.92 14.84
C SER A 135 -15.58 18.86 16.23
N GLU A 136 -14.52 18.07 16.37
CA GLU A 136 -13.72 17.91 17.57
C GLU A 136 -12.29 17.53 17.24
N ARG A 137 -11.41 17.63 18.24
CA ARG A 137 -10.00 17.25 18.08
C ARG A 137 -9.75 15.86 18.68
N PRO A 138 -9.73 14.78 17.87
CA PRO A 138 -9.52 13.44 18.39
C PRO A 138 -8.10 13.28 18.94
N ILE A 139 -7.97 12.45 19.97
CA ILE A 139 -6.68 12.12 20.56
C ILE A 139 -6.05 10.97 19.75
N PRO A 140 -4.88 11.15 19.13
CA PRO A 140 -4.24 10.08 18.37
C PRO A 140 -3.81 8.94 19.29
N THR A 141 -4.04 7.70 18.84
CA THR A 141 -3.57 6.51 19.57
C THR A 141 -2.06 6.35 19.41
N ASN A 142 -1.38 5.96 20.48
CA ASN A 142 0.05 5.67 20.41
C ASN A 142 0.31 4.47 19.49
N PRO A 143 1.35 4.52 18.63
CA PRO A 143 1.70 3.37 17.81
C PRO A 143 2.17 2.20 18.69
N PRO A 144 2.02 0.95 18.21
CA PRO A 144 2.55 -0.22 18.91
C PRO A 144 4.08 -0.17 18.98
N SER A 145 4.71 -1.09 19.72
CA SER A 145 6.18 -1.19 19.72
C SER A 145 6.73 -1.38 18.30
N LEU A 146 7.96 -0.92 18.06
CA LEU A 146 8.60 -1.03 16.75
C LEU A 146 8.71 -2.49 16.29
N GLU A 147 9.00 -3.41 17.20
CA GLU A 147 9.01 -4.85 16.93
C GLU A 147 7.64 -5.37 16.50
N THR A 148 6.56 -4.99 17.21
CA THR A 148 5.18 -5.37 16.84
C THR A 148 4.80 -4.81 15.48
N PHE A 149 5.18 -3.56 15.19
CA PHE A 149 4.94 -2.93 13.89
C PHE A 149 5.69 -3.65 12.76
N MET A 150 6.98 -3.95 12.96
CA MET A 150 7.77 -4.73 11.99
C MET A 150 7.19 -6.12 11.77
N LYS A 151 6.81 -6.81 12.85
CA LYS A 151 6.20 -8.14 12.76
C LYS A 151 4.86 -8.12 12.03
N TYR A 152 4.09 -7.04 12.12
CA TYR A 152 2.80 -6.90 11.42
C TYR A 152 2.99 -6.57 9.93
N PHE A 153 3.77 -5.54 9.61
CA PHE A 153 3.92 -5.06 8.23
C PHE A 153 4.95 -5.82 7.41
N LYS A 154 5.85 -6.56 8.06
CA LYS A 154 6.91 -7.41 7.48
C LYS A 154 7.99 -6.67 6.67
N PHE A 155 7.63 -5.65 5.90
CA PHE A 155 8.56 -4.93 5.04
C PHE A 155 8.20 -3.45 4.93
N VAL A 156 9.05 -2.58 5.47
CA VAL A 156 8.75 -1.15 5.61
C VAL A 156 9.96 -0.27 5.34
N ALA A 157 9.73 0.91 4.79
CA ALA A 157 10.75 1.92 4.59
C ALA A 157 11.10 2.63 5.90
N THR A 158 12.35 3.07 6.01
CA THR A 158 12.80 3.98 7.08
C THR A 158 11.92 5.23 7.17
N LYS A 159 11.43 5.73 6.02
CA LYS A 159 10.54 6.89 5.97
C LYS A 159 9.15 6.58 6.56
N GLU A 160 8.62 5.38 6.39
CA GLU A 160 7.33 4.99 6.97
C GLU A 160 7.42 4.97 8.50
N ILE A 161 8.47 4.35 9.05
CA ILE A 161 8.73 4.33 10.50
C ILE A 161 8.91 5.75 11.03
N SER A 162 9.66 6.60 10.32
CA SER A 162 9.88 8.00 10.69
C SER A 162 8.56 8.78 10.83
N VAL A 163 7.62 8.59 9.91
CA VAL A 163 6.30 9.25 9.97
C VAL A 163 5.44 8.66 11.09
N VAL A 164 5.32 7.34 11.19
CA VAL A 164 4.45 6.68 12.19
C VAL A 164 4.89 6.96 13.62
N TYR A 165 6.20 6.95 13.88
CA TYR A 165 6.75 7.11 15.22
C TYR A 165 7.19 8.54 15.55
N ASN A 166 6.97 9.49 14.63
CA ASN A 166 7.42 10.86 14.75
C ASN A 166 8.92 10.96 15.12
N MET A 167 9.75 10.19 14.39
CA MET A 167 11.18 10.09 14.58
C MET A 167 11.92 10.68 13.38
N SER A 168 13.09 11.29 13.63
CA SER A 168 14.02 11.62 12.53
C SER A 168 14.54 10.35 11.85
N ILE A 169 14.99 10.46 10.61
CA ILE A 169 15.58 9.34 9.87
C ILE A 169 16.76 8.73 10.66
N SER A 170 17.61 9.56 11.27
CA SER A 170 18.75 9.09 12.09
C SER A 170 18.32 8.36 13.37
N GLN A 171 17.21 8.78 14.00
CA GLN A 171 16.64 8.07 15.14
C GLN A 171 16.11 6.69 14.71
N VAL A 172 15.37 6.63 13.59
CA VAL A 172 14.88 5.35 13.04
C VAL A 172 16.04 4.41 12.74
N GLU A 173 17.07 4.87 12.02
CA GLU A 173 18.23 4.05 11.70
C GLU A 173 18.93 3.50 12.95
N ARG A 174 19.01 4.31 14.02
CA ARG A 174 19.58 3.86 15.29
C ARG A 174 18.74 2.76 15.94
N GLU A 175 17.42 2.91 15.97
CA GLU A 175 16.52 1.89 16.55
C GLU A 175 16.49 0.61 15.69
N MET A 176 16.45 0.74 14.37
CA MET A 176 16.48 -0.41 13.46
C MET A 176 17.81 -1.17 13.48
N LYS A 177 18.93 -0.47 13.69
CA LYS A 177 20.24 -1.13 13.90
C LYS A 177 20.27 -1.98 15.18
N LYS A 178 19.51 -1.62 16.23
CA LYS A 178 19.38 -2.47 17.42
C LYS A 178 18.67 -3.78 17.08
N LEU A 179 17.55 -3.69 16.35
CA LEU A 179 16.80 -4.87 15.89
C LEU A 179 17.62 -5.74 14.93
N LEU A 180 18.45 -5.10 14.08
CA LEU A 180 19.38 -5.79 13.18
C LEU A 180 20.44 -6.61 13.96
N LEU A 181 21.02 -6.02 15.02
CA LEU A 181 21.96 -6.73 15.91
C LEU A 181 21.32 -7.90 16.66
N GLN A 182 20.01 -7.81 16.91
CA GLN A 182 19.20 -8.88 17.50
C GLN A 182 18.71 -9.90 16.46
N GLN A 183 19.08 -9.76 15.18
CA GLN A 183 18.68 -10.63 14.07
C GLN A 183 17.16 -10.68 13.83
N GLN A 184 16.43 -9.67 14.29
CA GLN A 184 14.98 -9.58 14.12
C GLN A 184 14.58 -8.95 12.78
N VAL A 185 15.50 -8.19 12.17
CA VAL A 185 15.26 -7.52 10.88
C VAL A 185 16.49 -7.62 9.98
N GLU A 186 16.25 -7.59 8.68
CA GLU A 186 17.24 -7.46 7.62
C GLU A 186 17.16 -6.04 7.02
N GLN A 187 18.33 -5.46 6.71
CA GLN A 187 18.42 -4.18 6.01
C GLN A 187 18.46 -4.39 4.50
N ILE A 188 17.50 -3.78 3.78
CA ILE A 188 17.41 -3.84 2.32
C ILE A 188 17.66 -2.44 1.74
N PRO A 189 18.86 -2.18 1.17
CA PRO A 189 19.14 -0.93 0.48
C PRO A 189 18.23 -0.76 -0.75
N ALA A 190 17.68 0.44 -0.94
CA ALA A 190 16.95 0.81 -2.14
C ALA A 190 17.63 2.00 -2.84
N LYS A 191 17.22 2.32 -4.06
CA LYS A 191 17.76 3.46 -4.82
C LYS A 191 17.67 4.78 -4.03
N TYR A 192 16.57 4.98 -3.31
CA TYR A 192 16.35 6.14 -2.45
C TYR A 192 15.98 5.70 -1.03
N GLY A 193 16.99 5.57 -0.17
CA GLY A 193 16.81 5.23 1.25
C GLY A 193 16.93 3.73 1.52
N THR A 194 16.38 3.31 2.66
CA THR A 194 16.52 1.94 3.18
C THR A 194 15.17 1.37 3.58
N PHE A 195 14.94 0.11 3.22
CA PHE A 195 13.84 -0.72 3.72
C PHE A 195 14.35 -1.71 4.75
N TRP A 196 13.44 -2.18 5.59
CA TRP A 196 13.69 -3.13 6.65
C TRP A 196 12.70 -4.28 6.50
N ARG A 197 13.20 -5.51 6.50
CA ARG A 197 12.39 -6.73 6.45
C ARG A 197 12.43 -7.41 7.81
N TYR A 198 11.28 -7.77 8.37
CA TYR A 198 11.22 -8.60 9.57
C TYR A 198 11.63 -10.03 9.23
N VAL A 199 12.51 -10.62 10.04
CA VAL A 199 12.92 -12.02 9.91
C VAL A 199 11.91 -12.86 10.71
N GLU A 200 11.13 -13.67 10.00
CA GLU A 200 10.26 -14.66 10.65
C GLU A 200 11.11 -15.82 11.17
N GLU A 201 10.84 -16.25 12.41
CA GLU A 201 11.43 -17.47 13.00
C GLU A 201 10.97 -18.72 12.26
#